data_AF-A0A3M1XR18-F1
#
_entry.id   AF-A0A3M1XR18-F1
#
_cell.length_a   1.000
_cell.length_b   1.000
_cell.length_c   1.000
_cell.angle_alpha   90.00
_cell.angle_beta   90.00
_cell.angle_gamma   90.00
#
_symmetry.space_group_name_H-M   'P 1'
#
loop_
_entity.id
_entity.type
_entity.pdbx_description
1 polymer ?
#
loop_
_entity_poly.entity_id
_entity_poly.type
_entity_poly.pdbx_seq_one_letter_code
_entity_poly.pdbx_strand_id
1 'polypeptide(L)' 'MKVAIIYNEPVSGAPDSEDVMSQVALVAGAMKELGYDYITFGIDYFPAIFSMLDEVSYLINKLERFGGSVIFNLVEAV' A
#
# COMPACT_ATOMS: atom_id res chain seq x y z
N MET A 1 4.97 8.57 -15.64
CA MET A 1 5.73 8.08 -14.46
C MET A 1 4.82 7.11 -13.73
N LYS A 2 5.32 5.94 -13.31
CA LYS A 2 4.52 4.92 -12.62
C LYS A 2 4.72 5.05 -11.10
N VAL A 3 3.62 5.21 -10.36
CA VAL A 3 3.57 5.41 -8.91
C VAL A 3 2.98 4.19 -8.19
N ALA A 4 3.67 3.66 -7.19
CA ALA A 4 3.13 2.59 -6.33
C ALA A 4 2.52 3.20 -5.06
N ILE A 5 1.29 2.81 -4.74
CA ILE A 5 0.62 3.17 -3.49
C ILE A 5 0.52 1.90 -2.63
N ILE A 6 1.19 1.88 -1.50
CA ILE A 6 1.23 0.72 -0.60
C ILE A 6 0.43 1.05 0.66
N TYR A 7 -0.46 0.13 1.06
CA TYR A 7 -1.35 0.34 2.20
C TYR A 7 -1.60 -0.98 2.95
N ASN A 8 -1.97 -0.88 4.23
CA ASN A 8 -2.44 -2.03 5.01
C ASN A 8 -3.88 -2.35 4.64
N GLU A 9 -4.20 -3.61 4.36
CA GLU A 9 -5.57 -4.03 4.09
C GLU A 9 -6.46 -3.75 5.32
N PRO A 10 -7.69 -3.22 5.12
CA PRO A 10 -8.57 -2.85 6.22
C PRO A 10 -8.92 -4.05 7.10
N VAL A 11 -8.74 -3.88 8.41
CA VAL A 11 -9.16 -4.84 9.42
C VAL A 11 -10.55 -4.45 9.91
N SER A 12 -11.54 -5.30 9.65
CA SER A 12 -12.92 -5.05 10.08
C SER A 12 -13.01 -4.90 11.60
N GLY A 13 -13.67 -3.83 12.05
CA GLY A 13 -13.83 -3.52 13.47
C GLY A 13 -12.65 -2.76 14.10
N ALA A 14 -11.65 -2.37 13.30
CA ALA A 14 -10.59 -1.44 13.69
C ALA A 14 -10.77 -0.12 12.91
N PRO A 15 -11.39 0.91 13.51
CA PRO A 15 -11.77 2.15 12.81
C PRO A 15 -10.60 2.82 12.08
N ASP A 16 -9.42 2.87 12.72
CA ASP A 16 -8.22 3.48 12.14
C ASP A 16 -7.75 2.73 10.88
N SER A 17 -8.02 1.43 10.79
CA SER A 17 -7.70 0.60 9.61
C SER A 17 -8.74 0.74 8.49
N GLU A 18 -10.00 1.02 8.83
CA GLU A 18 -11.08 1.20 7.85
C GLU A 18 -10.93 2.50 7.04
N ASP A 19 -10.33 3.53 7.64
CA ASP A 19 -10.07 4.83 6.99
C ASP A 19 -8.96 4.78 5.94
N VAL A 20 -8.11 3.74 5.93
CA VAL A 20 -6.99 3.58 4.99
C VAL A 20 -7.46 3.62 3.54
N MET A 21 -8.63 3.06 3.23
CA MET A 21 -9.16 3.09 1.85
C MET A 21 -9.54 4.50 1.39
N SER A 22 -10.01 5.35 2.29
CA SER A 22 -10.29 6.76 2.00
C SER A 22 -9.00 7.52 1.68
N GLN A 23 -7.91 7.22 2.39
CA GLN A 23 -6.59 7.81 2.13
C GLN A 23 -6.01 7.33 0.79
N VAL A 24 -6.10 6.02 0.50
CA VAL A 24 -5.67 5.45 -0.78
C VAL A 24 -6.43 6.10 -1.94
N ALA A 25 -7.75 6.28 -1.80
CA ALA A 25 -8.58 6.93 -2.82
C ALA A 25 -8.17 8.40 -3.05
N LEU A 26 -7.84 9.14 -1.99
CA LEU A 26 -7.38 10.52 -2.09
C LEU A 26 -6.05 10.62 -2.86
N VAL A 27 -5.07 9.77 -2.53
CA VAL A 27 -3.77 9.74 -3.23
C VAL A 27 -3.94 9.30 -4.68
N ALA A 28 -4.73 8.26 -4.94
CA ALA A 28 -5.04 7.77 -6.28
C ALA A 28 -5.71 8.86 -7.15
N GLY A 29 -6.64 9.63 -6.55
CA GLY A 29 -7.27 10.78 -7.20
C GLY A 29 -6.24 11.84 -7.61
N ALA A 30 -5.37 12.24 -6.69
CA ALA A 30 -4.31 13.21 -6.98
C ALA A 30 -3.34 12.73 -8.07
N MET A 31 -2.95 11.44 -8.06
CA MET A 31 -2.09 10.87 -9.11
C MET A 31 -2.74 10.94 -10.49
N LYS A 32 -4.04 10.66 -10.56
CA LYS A 32 -4.82 10.75 -11.79
C LYS A 32 -4.91 12.19 -12.30
N GLU A 33 -5.17 13.16 -11.42
CA GLU A 33 -5.23 14.59 -11.78
C GLU A 33 -3.89 15.12 -12.31
N LEU A 34 -2.78 14.61 -11.78
CA LEU A 34 -1.42 14.95 -12.22
C LEU A 34 -0.99 14.18 -13.49
N GLY A 35 -1.83 13.31 -14.04
CA GLY A 35 -1.53 12.54 -15.24
C GLY A 35 -0.51 11.42 -15.03
N TYR A 36 -0.40 10.89 -13.81
CA TYR A 36 0.46 9.76 -13.49
C TYR A 36 -0.31 8.43 -13.52
N ASP A 37 0.35 7.40 -14.03
CA ASP A 37 -0.12 6.02 -13.88
C ASP A 37 0.22 5.54 -12.47
N TYR A 38 -0.73 4.91 -11.80
CA TYR A 38 -0.50 4.34 -10.46
C TYR A 38 -0.99 2.90 -10.36
N ILE A 39 -0.40 2.16 -9.42
CA ILE A 39 -0.82 0.81 -9.02
C ILE A 39 -0.88 0.78 -7.49
N THR A 40 -1.93 0.16 -6.95
CA THR A 40 -2.11 -0.01 -5.52
C THR A 40 -1.68 -1.41 -5.09
N PHE A 41 -1.08 -1.52 -3.90
CA PHE A 41 -0.62 -2.76 -3.30
C PHE A 41 -1.07 -2.84 -1.84
N GLY A 42 -2.07 -3.67 -1.59
CA GLY A 42 -2.44 -4.06 -0.23
C GLY A 42 -1.40 -5.00 0.40
N ILE A 43 -1.15 -4.78 1.69
CA ILE A 43 -0.44 -5.68 2.59
C ILE A 43 -1.48 -6.20 3.58
N ASP A 44 -1.74 -7.51 3.56
CA ASP A 44 -2.57 -8.13 4.60
C ASP A 44 -1.87 -8.00 5.95
N TYR A 45 -2.62 -7.70 7.01
CA TYR A 45 -2.15 -7.96 8.37
C TYR A 45 -1.96 -9.47 8.49
N PHE A 46 -0.72 -9.93 8.36
CA PHE A 46 -0.44 -11.32 8.59
C PHE A 46 -0.62 -11.59 10.10
N PRO A 47 -1.26 -12.71 10.48
CA PRO A 47 -1.23 -13.14 11.86
C PRO A 47 0.24 -13.26 12.30
N ALA A 48 0.52 -13.00 13.58
CA ALA A 48 1.87 -12.92 14.22
C ALA A 48 2.84 -14.11 13.99
N ILE A 49 2.44 -15.08 13.18
CA ILE A 49 3.19 -16.23 12.68
C ILE A 49 4.08 -15.85 11.47
N PHE A 50 3.72 -14.83 10.69
CA PHE A 50 4.61 -14.33 9.63
C PHE A 50 5.67 -13.41 10.22
N SER A 51 6.92 -13.63 9.80
CA SER A 51 8.01 -12.77 10.23
C SER A 51 7.97 -11.46 9.43
N MET A 52 8.41 -10.35 10.04
CA MET A 52 8.63 -9.06 9.35
C MET A 52 9.45 -9.22 8.05
N LEU A 53 10.30 -10.24 7.98
CA LEU A 53 11.10 -10.60 6.80
C LEU A 53 10.25 -11.09 5.63
N ASP A 54 9.15 -11.79 5.90
CA ASP A 54 8.24 -12.30 4.87
C ASP A 54 7.39 -11.17 4.27
N GLU A 55 6.93 -10.24 5.11
CA GLU A 55 6.22 -9.03 4.69
C GLU A 55 7.09 -8.14 3.79
N VAL A 56 8.34 -7.89 4.21
CA VAL A 56 9.31 -7.11 3.44
C VAL A 56 9.64 -7.82 2.13
N SER A 57 9.81 -9.14 2.14
CA SER A 57 10.11 -9.93 0.94
C SER A 57 8.93 -9.92 -0.06
N TYR A 58 7.70 -10.01 0.44
CA TYR A 58 6.49 -9.87 -0.38
C TYR A 58 6.40 -8.48 -1.03
N LEU A 59 6.70 -7.43 -0.25
CA LEU A 59 6.70 -6.05 -0.73
C LEU A 59 7.74 -5.85 -1.83
N ILE A 60 8.97 -6.32 -1.60
CA ILE A 60 10.06 -6.25 -2.56
C ILE A 60 9.67 -6.99 -3.85
N ASN A 61 9.07 -8.17 -3.77
CA ASN A 61 8.63 -8.91 -4.97
C ASN A 61 7.59 -8.13 -5.79
N LYS A 62 6.63 -7.46 -5.13
CA LYS A 62 5.65 -6.59 -5.79
C LYS A 62 6.32 -5.37 -6.45
N LEU A 63 7.27 -4.75 -5.76
CA LEU A 63 8.00 -3.57 -6.22
C LEU A 63 8.98 -3.86 -7.36
N GLU A 64 9.68 -4.98 -7.34
CA GLU A 64 10.57 -5.43 -8.43
C GLU A 64 9.80 -5.61 -9.74
N ARG A 65 8.55 -6.11 -9.67
CA ARG A 65 7.68 -6.24 -10.84
C ARG A 65 7.12 -4.91 -11.34
N PHE A 66 7.12 -3.87 -10.50
CA PHE A 66 6.48 -2.60 -10.80
C PHE A 66 7.33 -1.71 -11.73
N GLY A 67 8.66 -1.73 -11.58
CA GLY A 67 9.59 -0.91 -12.40
C GLY A 67 9.30 0.60 -12.35
N GLY A 68 8.56 1.09 -11.35
CA GLY A 68 8.15 2.47 -11.23
C GLY A 68 9.17 3.37 -10.54
N SER A 69 8.91 4.67 -10.53
CA SER A 69 9.90 5.69 -10.14
C SER A 69 9.70 6.25 -8.73
N VAL A 70 8.53 6.03 -8.12
CA VAL A 70 8.15 6.59 -6.80
C VAL A 70 7.27 5.61 -6.04
N ILE A 71 7.52 5.48 -4.73
CA ILE A 71 6.75 4.66 -3.79
C ILE A 71 6.14 5.57 -2.72
N PHE A 72 4.82 5.51 -2.55
CA PHE A 72 4.12 6.10 -1.41
C PHE A 72 3.79 5.01 -0.39
N ASN A 73 4.31 5.17 0.82
CA ASN A 73 4.09 4.25 1.94
C ASN A 73 3.02 4.83 2.88
N LEU A 74 1.88 4.15 2.99
CA LEU A 74 0.78 4.50 3.91
C LEU A 74 0.63 3.46 5.03
N VAL A 75 1.71 2.77 5.40
CA VAL A 75 1.72 1.82 6.50
C VAL A 75 1.81 2.56 7.84
N GLU A 76 0.81 2.39 8.68
CA GLU A 76 0.85 2.85 10.08
C GLU A 76 1.26 1.71 11.02
N ALA A 77 2.06 2.05 12.04
CA ALA A 77 2.37 1.13 13.13
C ALA A 77 1.19 1.11 14.11
N VAL A 78 0.63 -0.09 14.33
CA VAL A 78 -0.41 -0.34 15.34
C VAL A 78 0.24 -0.85 16.62
#